data_AF-A0A7Y8HI97-F1
#
_entry.id   AF-A0A7Y8HI97-F1
#
_cell.length_a   1.000
_cell.length_b   1.000
_cell.length_c   1.000
_cell.angle_alpha   90.00
_cell.angle_beta   90.00
_cell.angle_gamma   90.00
#
_symmetry.space_group_name_H-M   'P 1'
#
loop_
_entity.id
_entity.type
_entity.pdbx_description
1 polymer ?
#
loop_
_entity_poly.entity_id
_entity_poly.type
_entity_poly.pdbx_seq_one_letter_code
_entity_poly.pdbx_strand_id
1 'polypeptide(L)'
;GSILFSFAYLSQYILERIWIVDFRFVWPFASDLTPYRWRLFFLYLPFILVCFLLTGPFLHGQLRRPKKETWLKTFLNWSFWNILALVGPLVLLLAVQYIPLFATGFIPFEGPGGLFVVFLISLFHTLALLAITSVLSTFFFQVTGKIYLGALVNALLVSWMFTSSQVIAPIPI
;
A
#
# COMPACT_ATOMS: atom_id res chain seq x y z
N GLY A 1 0.17 -0.66 17.56
CA GLY A 1 0.74 -1.17 16.31
C GLY A 1 0.52 -2.65 16.20
N SER A 2 1.34 -3.45 16.91
CA SER A 2 1.33 -4.91 16.84
C SER A 2 -0.03 -5.55 17.13
N ILE A 3 -0.79 -5.05 18.12
CA ILE A 3 -2.14 -5.56 18.44
C ILE A 3 -3.12 -5.41 17.26
N LEU A 4 -3.09 -4.27 16.55
CA LEU A 4 -3.94 -4.03 15.38
C LEU A 4 -3.57 -4.95 14.22
N PHE A 5 -2.27 -5.16 14.02
CA PHE A 5 -1.77 -6.10 13.02
C PHE A 5 -2.15 -7.54 13.36
N SER A 6 -1.97 -7.97 14.61
CA SER A 6 -2.39 -9.30 15.06
C SER A 6 -3.89 -9.50 14.92
N PHE A 7 -4.71 -8.48 15.20
CA PHE A 7 -6.15 -8.54 14.96
C PHE A 7 -6.48 -8.73 13.47
N ALA A 8 -5.85 -7.95 12.59
CA ALA A 8 -6.05 -8.06 11.14
C ALA A 8 -5.56 -9.40 10.56
N TYR A 9 -4.46 -9.94 11.09
CA TYR A 9 -3.94 -11.25 10.68
C TYR A 9 -4.82 -12.38 11.19
N LEU A 10 -5.24 -12.34 12.46
CA LEU A 10 -6.11 -13.36 13.04
C LEU A 10 -7.48 -13.37 12.38
N SER A 11 -8.04 -12.22 12.01
CA SER A 11 -9.31 -12.18 11.29
C SER A 11 -9.20 -12.87 9.93
N GLN A 12 -8.11 -12.67 9.19
CA GLN A 12 -7.84 -13.40 7.94
C GLN A 12 -7.65 -14.89 8.18
N TYR A 13 -6.80 -15.29 9.12
CA TYR A 13 -6.56 -16.71 9.44
C TYR A 13 -7.85 -17.46 9.82
N ILE A 14 -8.72 -16.83 10.62
CA ILE A 14 -10.01 -17.41 11.01
C ILE A 14 -10.94 -17.55 9.80
N LEU A 15 -11.00 -16.54 8.92
CA LEU A 15 -11.84 -16.59 7.71
C LEU A 15 -11.36 -17.66 6.73
N GLU A 16 -10.05 -17.81 6.54
CA GLU A 16 -9.49 -18.88 5.71
C GLU A 16 -9.82 -20.25 6.30
N ARG A 17 -9.66 -20.44 7.62
CA ARG A 17 -9.93 -21.73 8.29
C ARG A 17 -11.39 -22.15 8.31
N ILE A 18 -12.32 -21.20 8.47
CA ILE A 18 -13.75 -21.50 8.62
C ILE A 18 -14.46 -21.48 7.26
N TRP A 19 -14.15 -20.50 6.41
CA TRP A 19 -14.91 -20.22 5.20
C TRP A 19 -14.12 -20.45 3.91
N ILE A 20 -12.81 -20.73 3.97
CA ILE A 20 -11.92 -20.83 2.80
C ILE A 20 -11.98 -19.53 1.98
N VAL A 21 -12.19 -18.40 2.67
CA VAL A 21 -12.23 -17.07 2.06
C VAL A 21 -10.97 -16.33 2.45
N ASP A 22 -10.16 -16.04 1.44
CA ASP A 22 -9.02 -15.15 1.58
C ASP A 22 -9.43 -13.70 1.30
N PHE A 23 -8.75 -12.74 1.92
CA PHE A 23 -8.81 -11.34 1.51
C PHE A 23 -8.05 -11.15 0.17
N ARG A 24 -8.67 -11.62 -0.91
CA ARG A 24 -8.22 -11.43 -2.29
C ARG A 24 -9.07 -10.32 -2.92
N PHE A 25 -8.46 -9.16 -3.11
CA PHE A 25 -9.09 -8.08 -3.88
C PHE A 25 -8.34 -7.92 -5.19
N VAL A 26 -8.79 -8.60 -6.25
CA VAL A 26 -8.17 -8.66 -7.60
C VAL A 26 -6.74 -9.27 -7.61
N TRP A 27 -5.99 -9.17 -6.51
CA TRP A 27 -4.65 -9.70 -6.27
C TRP A 27 -4.51 -10.24 -4.82
N PRO A 28 -3.60 -11.20 -4.58
CA PRO A 28 -3.45 -11.85 -3.28
C PRO A 28 -2.74 -10.93 -2.26
N PHE A 29 -3.54 -10.11 -1.55
CA PHE A 29 -3.04 -9.10 -0.61
C PHE A 29 -2.88 -9.58 0.84
N ALA A 30 -3.56 -10.65 1.24
CA ALA A 30 -3.49 -11.15 2.61
C ALA A 30 -3.78 -12.66 2.60
N SER A 31 -2.79 -13.40 2.10
CA SER A 31 -2.75 -14.87 2.17
C SER A 31 -1.91 -15.29 3.37
N ASP A 32 -2.19 -16.49 3.90
CA ASP A 32 -1.45 -17.08 4.99
C ASP A 32 0.08 -17.03 4.79
N LEU A 33 0.75 -16.67 5.88
CA LEU A 33 2.20 -16.58 5.94
C LEU A 33 2.77 -17.95 6.29
N THR A 34 3.28 -18.67 5.28
CA THR A 34 4.10 -19.87 5.52
C THR A 34 5.36 -19.51 6.34
N PRO A 35 6.02 -20.47 7.01
CA PRO A 35 7.24 -20.21 7.78
C PRO A 35 8.34 -19.48 6.99
N TYR A 36 8.39 -19.72 5.67
CA TYR A 36 9.28 -19.01 4.76
C TYR A 36 8.90 -17.53 4.59
N ARG A 37 7.60 -17.23 4.38
CA ARG A 37 7.09 -15.86 4.24
C ARG A 37 7.27 -15.04 5.52
N TRP A 38 7.17 -15.67 6.69
CA TRP A 38 7.48 -15.01 7.97
C TRP A 38 8.91 -14.50 8.06
N ARG A 39 9.89 -15.25 7.54
CA ARG A 39 11.29 -14.79 7.51
C ARG A 39 11.45 -13.57 6.63
N LEU A 40 10.83 -13.60 5.45
CA LEU A 40 10.83 -12.47 4.53
C LEU A 40 10.10 -11.26 5.11
N PHE A 41 9.03 -11.47 5.87
CA PHE A 41 8.30 -10.40 6.54
C PHE A 41 9.23 -9.63 7.48
N PHE A 42 9.95 -10.33 8.36
CA PHE A 42 10.90 -9.68 9.27
C PHE A 42 12.10 -9.06 8.53
N LEU A 43 12.50 -9.62 7.39
CA LEU A 43 13.56 -9.06 6.55
C LEU A 43 13.14 -7.73 5.92
N TYR A 44 11.94 -7.64 5.35
CA TYR A 44 11.44 -6.44 4.66
C TYR A 44 10.89 -5.38 5.60
N LEU A 45 10.37 -5.77 6.76
CA LEU A 45 9.78 -4.87 7.75
C LEU A 45 10.65 -3.65 8.10
N PRO A 46 11.96 -3.77 8.44
CA PRO A 46 12.76 -2.59 8.80
C PRO A 46 12.88 -1.60 7.64
N PHE A 47 13.04 -2.07 6.40
CA PHE A 47 13.15 -1.19 5.23
C PHE A 47 11.84 -0.45 4.96
N ILE A 48 10.72 -1.19 4.99
CA ILE A 48 9.39 -0.61 4.77
C ILE A 48 9.03 0.36 5.92
N LEU A 49 9.43 0.04 7.15
CA LEU A 49 9.24 0.91 8.32
C LEU A 49 10.00 2.23 8.17
N VAL A 50 11.25 2.20 7.71
CA VAL A 50 12.02 3.42 7.43
C VAL A 50 11.31 4.26 6.36
N CYS A 51 10.84 3.65 5.27
CA CYS A 51 10.07 4.36 4.24
C CYS A 51 8.85 5.08 4.83
N PHE A 52 8.04 4.41 5.64
CA PHE A 52 6.86 5.06 6.24
C PHE A 52 7.19 6.09 7.32
N LEU A 53 8.31 5.92 8.05
CA LEU A 53 8.81 6.94 8.97
C LEU A 53 9.25 8.22 8.25
N LEU A 54 9.76 8.12 7.02
CA LEU A 54 10.13 9.27 6.21
C LEU A 54 8.91 9.91 5.51
N THR A 55 7.97 9.08 5.04
CA THR A 55 6.73 9.56 4.39
C THR A 55 5.80 10.28 5.37
N GLY A 56 5.82 9.90 6.65
CA GLY A 56 4.96 10.52 7.67
C GLY A 56 5.19 12.03 7.88
N PRO A 57 6.42 12.50 8.12
CA PRO A 57 6.76 13.93 8.18
C PRO A 57 6.53 14.66 6.86
N PHE A 58 6.70 13.99 5.72
CA PHE A 58 6.39 14.57 4.41
C PHE A 58 4.89 14.90 4.30
N LEU A 59 4.01 13.93 4.58
CA LEU A 59 2.55 14.10 4.49
C LEU A 59 2.00 15.07 5.54
N HIS A 60 2.38 14.89 6.81
CA HIS A 60 1.75 15.60 7.94
C HIS A 60 2.55 16.81 8.43
N GLY A 61 3.78 16.98 7.95
CA GLY A 61 4.63 18.14 8.21
C GLY A 61 4.63 19.09 7.02
N GLN A 62 5.21 18.68 5.89
CA GLN A 62 5.39 19.56 4.72
C GLN A 62 4.08 19.83 3.97
N LEU A 63 3.26 18.80 3.79
CA LEU A 63 1.97 18.91 3.09
C LEU A 63 0.80 19.28 4.01
N ARG A 64 1.09 19.69 5.26
CA ARG A 64 0.07 19.94 6.28
C ARG A 64 -0.90 21.04 5.84
N ARG A 65 -2.19 20.71 5.82
CA ARG A 65 -3.26 21.65 5.48
C ARG A 65 -3.92 22.22 6.76
N PRO A 66 -4.55 23.41 6.67
CA PRO A 66 -5.29 23.97 7.80
C PRO A 66 -6.41 23.04 8.26
N LYS A 67 -6.72 23.08 9.56
CA LYS A 67 -7.87 22.36 10.14
C LYS A 67 -9.17 23.00 9.62
N LYS A 68 -10.16 22.18 9.30
CA LYS A 68 -11.51 22.62 8.93
C LYS A 68 -12.44 22.57 10.14
N GLU A 69 -13.64 23.12 9.99
CA GLU A 69 -14.67 23.26 11.04
C GLU A 69 -15.00 21.97 11.78
N THR A 70 -14.95 20.82 11.09
CA THR A 70 -15.30 19.51 11.65
C THR A 70 -14.12 18.55 11.53
N TRP A 71 -13.98 17.66 12.51
CA TRP A 71 -12.98 16.58 12.48
C TRP A 71 -13.08 15.75 11.20
N LEU A 72 -14.29 15.31 10.82
CA LEU A 72 -14.54 14.55 9.59
C LEU A 72 -14.19 15.34 8.32
N LYS A 73 -14.56 16.62 8.23
CA LYS A 73 -14.18 17.48 7.09
C LYS A 73 -12.66 17.63 6.99
N THR A 74 -11.97 17.69 8.13
CA THR A 74 -10.50 17.76 8.18
C THR A 74 -9.89 16.43 7.74
N PHE A 75 -10.41 15.30 8.22
CA PHE A 75 -10.00 13.96 7.82
C PHE A 75 -10.14 13.74 6.32
N LEU A 76 -11.32 13.98 5.75
CA LEU A 76 -11.56 13.78 4.32
C LEU A 76 -10.66 14.68 3.48
N ASN A 77 -10.52 15.95 3.87
CA ASN A 77 -9.68 16.89 3.14
C ASN A 77 -8.19 16.50 3.19
N TRP A 78 -7.67 16.17 4.37
CA TRP A 78 -6.27 15.76 4.52
C TRP A 78 -5.99 14.44 3.80
N SER A 79 -6.86 13.45 3.97
CA SER A 79 -6.75 12.16 3.28
C SER A 79 -6.77 12.33 1.76
N PHE A 80 -7.69 13.13 1.21
CA PHE A 80 -7.76 13.38 -0.23
C PHE A 80 -6.47 13.99 -0.78
N TRP A 81 -5.95 15.03 -0.14
CA TRP A 81 -4.69 15.67 -0.57
C TRP A 81 -3.48 14.76 -0.41
N ASN A 82 -3.43 13.99 0.68
CA ASN A 82 -2.36 13.02 0.91
C ASN A 82 -2.39 11.88 -0.12
N ILE A 83 -3.59 11.39 -0.48
CA ILE A 83 -3.77 10.42 -1.57
C ILE A 83 -3.26 11.04 -2.87
N LEU A 84 -3.71 12.25 -3.23
CA LEU A 84 -3.30 12.91 -4.46
C LEU A 84 -1.78 13.11 -4.52
N ALA A 85 -1.13 13.47 -3.42
CA ALA A 85 0.31 13.64 -3.37
C ALA A 85 1.11 12.36 -3.64
N LEU A 86 0.64 11.21 -3.14
CA LEU A 86 1.30 9.93 -3.33
C LEU A 86 0.93 9.23 -4.64
N VAL A 87 -0.35 9.31 -5.03
CA VAL A 87 -0.93 8.61 -6.17
C VAL A 87 -0.80 9.44 -7.45
N GLY A 88 -0.84 10.77 -7.36
CA GLY A 88 -0.83 11.69 -8.51
C GLY A 88 0.32 11.46 -9.49
N PRO A 89 1.59 11.40 -9.04
CA PRO A 89 2.72 11.14 -9.94
C PRO A 89 2.61 9.80 -10.66
N LEU A 90 2.11 8.76 -9.97
CA LEU A 90 1.95 7.42 -10.54
C LEU A 90 0.79 7.36 -11.53
N VAL A 91 -0.32 8.08 -11.27
CA VAL A 91 -1.44 8.19 -12.21
C VAL A 91 -1.01 8.92 -13.48
N LEU A 92 -0.20 9.98 -13.37
CA LEU A 92 0.35 10.65 -14.55
C LEU A 92 1.25 9.73 -15.36
N LEU A 93 2.13 8.96 -14.69
CA LEU A 93 2.97 7.97 -15.37
C LEU A 93 2.13 6.92 -16.11
N LEU A 94 1.07 6.41 -15.48
CA LEU A 94 0.15 5.47 -16.11
C LEU A 94 -0.62 6.11 -17.26
N ALA A 95 -1.04 7.37 -17.14
CA ALA A 95 -1.74 8.08 -18.20
C ALA A 95 -0.86 8.21 -19.45
N VAL A 96 0.44 8.50 -19.31
CA VAL A 96 1.38 8.56 -20.44
C VAL A 96 1.48 7.22 -21.17
N GLN A 97 1.38 6.09 -20.46
CA GLN A 97 1.41 4.77 -21.08
C GLN A 97 0.07 4.37 -21.70
N TYR A 98 -1.02 4.52 -20.96
CA TYR A 98 -2.32 3.96 -21.32
C TYR A 98 -3.12 4.84 -22.28
N ILE A 99 -2.95 6.17 -22.26
CA ILE A 99 -3.66 7.06 -23.21
C ILE A 99 -3.23 6.75 -24.66
N PRO A 100 -1.94 6.70 -25.01
CA PRO A 100 -1.51 6.34 -26.37
C PRO A 100 -1.92 4.92 -26.75
N LEU A 101 -1.86 3.97 -25.80
CA LEU A 101 -2.29 2.60 -26.03
C LEU A 101 -3.76 2.53 -26.46
N PHE A 102 -4.67 3.22 -25.76
CA PHE A 102 -6.10 3.21 -26.13
C PHE A 102 -6.44 4.08 -27.34
N ALA A 103 -5.69 5.15 -27.59
CA ALA A 103 -5.93 6.05 -28.72
C ALA A 103 -5.35 5.52 -30.05
N THR A 104 -4.20 4.84 -30.01
CA THR A 104 -3.41 4.51 -31.21
C THR A 104 -2.92 3.07 -31.26
N GLY A 105 -3.06 2.29 -30.17
CA GLY A 105 -2.48 0.95 -30.07
C GLY A 105 -0.96 0.93 -29.83
N PHE A 106 -0.30 2.09 -29.76
CA PHE A 106 1.13 2.21 -29.52
C PHE A 106 1.46 2.16 -28.02
N ILE A 107 2.53 1.46 -27.65
CA ILE A 107 3.00 1.32 -26.26
C ILE A 107 4.28 2.15 -26.09
N PRO A 108 4.24 3.31 -25.41
CA PRO A 108 5.39 4.19 -25.32
C PRO A 108 6.58 3.58 -24.57
N PHE A 109 6.31 2.85 -23.49
CA PHE A 109 7.35 2.26 -22.65
C PHE A 109 7.21 0.74 -22.61
N GLU A 110 7.93 0.07 -23.50
CA GLU A 110 7.90 -1.39 -23.64
C GLU A 110 9.01 -2.04 -22.80
N GLY A 111 10.21 -1.44 -22.84
CA GLY A 111 11.43 -1.97 -22.24
C GLY A 111 11.88 -3.31 -22.87
N PRO A 112 13.12 -3.77 -22.62
CA PRO A 112 13.58 -5.07 -23.11
C PRO A 112 12.66 -6.20 -22.63
N GLY A 113 12.13 -7.00 -23.56
CA GLY A 113 11.25 -8.14 -23.25
C GLY A 113 9.91 -7.79 -22.61
N GLY A 114 9.43 -6.54 -22.72
CA GLY A 114 8.15 -6.13 -22.14
C GLY A 114 8.17 -5.93 -20.62
N LEU A 115 9.36 -5.99 -19.99
CA LEU A 115 9.50 -5.90 -18.53
C LEU A 115 8.96 -4.59 -17.97
N PHE A 116 9.06 -3.49 -18.73
CA PHE A 116 8.56 -2.20 -18.28
C PHE A 116 7.02 -2.15 -18.29
N VAL A 117 6.38 -2.87 -19.22
CA VAL A 117 4.91 -3.02 -19.25
C VAL A 117 4.43 -3.76 -18.01
N VAL A 118 5.10 -4.85 -17.62
CA VAL A 118 4.76 -5.61 -16.40
C VAL A 118 4.93 -4.76 -15.13
N PHE A 119 5.99 -3.95 -15.07
CA PHE A 119 6.18 -2.98 -14.00
C PHE A 119 5.02 -1.98 -13.92
N LEU A 120 4.60 -1.38 -15.04
CA LEU A 120 3.48 -0.44 -15.06
C LEU A 120 2.15 -1.09 -14.68
N ILE A 121 1.89 -2.33 -15.08
CA ILE A 121 0.70 -3.08 -14.63
C ILE A 121 0.74 -3.27 -13.11
N SER A 122 1.91 -3.54 -12.54
CA SER A 122 2.09 -3.69 -11.09
C SER A 122 1.85 -2.38 -10.31
N LEU A 123 1.98 -1.22 -10.96
CA LEU A 123 1.70 0.07 -10.33
C LEU A 123 0.23 0.24 -9.96
N PHE A 124 -0.74 -0.37 -10.67
CA PHE A 124 -2.16 -0.25 -10.32
C PHE A 124 -2.47 -0.68 -8.89
N HIS A 125 -1.80 -1.73 -8.43
CA HIS A 125 -2.00 -2.26 -7.09
C HIS A 125 -1.29 -1.39 -6.06
N THR A 126 -0.13 -0.87 -6.45
CA THR A 126 0.64 0.10 -5.66
C THR A 126 -0.19 1.36 -5.42
N LEU A 127 -0.98 1.82 -6.40
CA LEU A 127 -1.91 2.95 -6.21
C LEU A 127 -2.91 2.69 -5.09
N ALA A 128 -3.57 1.54 -5.11
CA ALA A 128 -4.56 1.17 -4.09
C ALA A 128 -3.90 1.10 -2.70
N LEU A 129 -2.72 0.49 -2.61
CA LEU A 129 -1.96 0.37 -1.37
C LEU A 129 -1.51 1.74 -0.83
N LEU A 130 -1.03 2.63 -1.69
CA LEU A 130 -0.67 4.00 -1.29
C LEU A 130 -1.90 4.82 -0.85
N ALA A 131 -3.05 4.62 -1.49
CA ALA A 131 -4.28 5.27 -1.08
C ALA A 131 -4.73 4.81 0.32
N ILE A 132 -4.73 3.50 0.58
CA ILE A 132 -5.12 2.94 1.88
C ILE A 132 -4.15 3.40 2.99
N THR A 133 -2.85 3.31 2.74
CA THR A 133 -1.83 3.71 3.73
C THR A 133 -1.87 5.22 4.03
N SER A 134 -2.17 6.05 3.03
CA SER A 134 -2.40 7.49 3.20
C SER A 134 -3.57 7.80 4.14
N VAL A 135 -4.71 7.13 3.94
CA VAL A 135 -5.91 7.29 4.78
C VAL A 135 -5.63 6.82 6.21
N LEU A 136 -5.01 5.65 6.38
CA LEU A 136 -4.65 5.11 7.70
C LEU A 136 -3.67 6.03 8.43
N SER A 137 -2.63 6.51 7.73
CA SER A 137 -1.66 7.47 8.29
C SER A 137 -2.36 8.73 8.78
N THR A 138 -3.30 9.27 8.00
CA THR A 138 -4.07 10.47 8.35
C THR A 138 -4.99 10.23 9.54
N PHE A 139 -5.64 9.07 9.62
CA PHE A 139 -6.48 8.69 10.76
C PHE A 139 -5.66 8.63 12.06
N PHE A 140 -4.57 7.86 12.06
CA PHE A 140 -3.73 7.72 13.25
C PHE A 140 -3.07 9.04 13.66
N PHE A 141 -2.69 9.87 12.69
CA PHE A 141 -2.14 11.20 12.98
C PHE A 141 -3.18 12.12 13.62
N GLN A 142 -4.44 12.10 13.18
CA GLN A 142 -5.48 12.92 13.81
C GLN A 142 -5.86 12.45 15.22
N VAL A 143 -5.84 11.14 15.46
CA VAL A 143 -6.17 10.56 16.78
C VAL A 143 -5.03 10.76 17.78
N THR A 144 -3.78 10.57 17.35
CA THR A 144 -2.62 10.54 18.27
C THR A 144 -1.74 11.79 18.22
N GLY A 145 -1.82 12.59 17.17
CA GLY A 145 -0.90 13.70 16.91
C GLY A 145 0.55 13.27 16.60
N LYS A 146 0.82 11.96 16.56
CA LYS A 146 2.16 11.39 16.35
C LYS A 146 2.19 10.56 15.08
N ILE A 147 3.35 10.55 14.43
CA ILE A 147 3.56 9.87 13.14
C ILE A 147 3.88 8.38 13.34
N TYR A 148 4.52 8.02 14.46
CA TYR A 148 5.08 6.69 14.70
C TYR A 148 4.04 5.56 14.64
N LEU A 149 2.83 5.78 15.16
CA LEU A 149 1.81 4.74 15.20
C LEU A 149 1.30 4.43 13.78
N GLY A 150 0.98 5.47 12.99
CA GLY A 150 0.58 5.31 11.60
C GLY A 150 1.67 4.67 10.75
N ALA A 151 2.93 5.08 10.95
CA ALA A 151 4.07 4.50 10.25
C ALA A 151 4.26 3.01 10.56
N LEU A 152 4.19 2.62 11.83
CA LEU A 152 4.32 1.22 12.25
C LEU A 152 3.18 0.35 11.70
N VAL A 153 1.93 0.80 11.78
CA VAL A 153 0.77 0.04 11.29
C VAL A 153 0.82 -0.12 9.77
N ASN A 154 1.11 0.95 9.04
CA ASN A 154 1.29 0.89 7.59
C ASN A 154 2.45 -0.02 7.21
N ALA A 155 3.58 0.05 7.92
CA ALA A 155 4.72 -0.81 7.63
C ALA A 155 4.40 -2.29 7.83
N LEU A 156 3.70 -2.65 8.92
CA LEU A 156 3.28 -4.02 9.17
C LEU A 156 2.31 -4.52 8.09
N LEU A 157 1.28 -3.72 7.74
CA LEU A 157 0.31 -4.08 6.69
C LEU A 157 0.97 -4.25 5.33
N VAL A 158 1.81 -3.29 4.93
CA VAL A 158 2.47 -3.33 3.62
C VAL A 158 3.49 -4.47 3.55
N SER A 159 4.25 -4.72 4.61
CA SER A 159 5.17 -5.87 4.66
C SER A 159 4.43 -7.20 4.52
N TRP A 160 3.26 -7.31 5.16
CA TRP A 160 2.41 -8.49 4.99
C TRP A 160 1.91 -8.62 3.56
N MET A 161 1.36 -7.56 2.97
CA MET A 161 0.89 -7.55 1.59
C MET A 161 2.00 -7.87 0.57
N PHE A 162 3.23 -7.39 0.79
CA PHE A 162 4.37 -7.69 -0.06
C PHE A 162 4.80 -9.16 0.02
N THR A 163 4.80 -9.73 1.22
CA THR A 163 5.20 -11.13 1.44
C THR A 163 4.11 -12.14 1.10
N SER A 164 2.85 -11.72 1.01
CA SER A 164 1.76 -12.57 0.54
C SER A 164 1.57 -12.54 -0.97
N SER A 165 1.93 -11.42 -1.64
CA SER A 165 1.80 -11.25 -3.09
C SER A 165 2.85 -12.06 -3.87
N GLN A 166 2.62 -12.26 -5.17
CA GLN A 166 3.26 -13.23 -6.07
C GLN A 166 4.79 -13.17 -6.25
N VAL A 167 5.50 -12.32 -5.51
CA VAL A 167 6.98 -12.30 -5.49
C VAL A 167 7.55 -13.63 -4.97
N ILE A 168 6.73 -14.44 -4.28
CA ILE A 168 7.10 -15.76 -3.79
C ILE A 168 6.17 -16.81 -4.42
N ALA A 169 6.29 -17.00 -5.73
CA ALA A 169 5.98 -18.31 -6.30
C ALA A 169 7.07 -19.27 -5.79
N PRO A 170 6.74 -20.42 -5.18
CA PRO A 170 7.73 -21.45 -4.97
C PRO A 170 8.33 -21.79 -6.34
N ILE A 171 9.65 -21.69 -6.45
CA ILE A 171 10.37 -22.23 -7.60
C ILE A 171 9.99 -23.71 -7.60
N PRO A 172 9.34 -24.25 -8.66
CA PRO A 172 9.16 -25.69 -8.76
C PRO A 172 10.57 -26.30 -8.77
N ILE A 173 10.88 -27.05 -7.71
CA ILE A 173 12.03 -27.95 -7.67
C ILE A 173 11.62 -29.24 -8.37
#